data_AF-A0A318AWJ9-F1
#
_entry.id   AF-A0A318AWJ9-F1
#
_cell.length_a   1.000
_cell.length_b   1.000
_cell.length_c   1.000
_cell.angle_alpha   90.00
_cell.angle_beta   90.00
_cell.angle_gamma   90.00
#
_symmetry.space_group_name_H-M   'P 1'
#
loop_
_entity.id
_entity.type
_entity.pdbx_description
1 polymer ?
#
loop_
_entity_poly.entity_id
_entity_poly.type
_entity_poly.pdbx_seq_one_letter_code
_entity_poly.pdbx_strand_id
1 'polypeptide(L)'
;MRYVRARWPELEVPEGQPLWLLYELDDAADAVTRSVDLFPDGSVARNSIEIEERNGTPCPSLIDLSLAEGFADADLIEISSAEFEAAWAKGMDRPFWSAG
;
A
#
# COMPACT_ATOMS: atom_id res chain seq x y z
N MET A 1 -5.32 13.68 -0.21
CA MET A 1 -5.24 12.35 0.41
C MET A 1 -6.57 11.65 0.27
N ARG A 2 -6.56 10.53 -0.45
CA ARG A 2 -7.68 9.60 -0.61
C ARG A 2 -7.23 8.23 -0.14
N TYR A 3 -8.13 7.47 0.47
CA TYR A 3 -7.85 6.14 0.98
C TYR A 3 -8.65 5.12 0.17
N VAL A 4 -7.96 4.11 -0.35
CA VAL A 4 -8.58 3.05 -1.15
C VAL A 4 -8.12 1.69 -0.68
N ARG A 5 -8.90 0.66 -1.01
CA ARG A 5 -8.46 -0.72 -0.97
C ARG A 5 -8.71 -1.40 -2.30
N ALA A 6 -7.83 -2.33 -2.64
CA ALA A 6 -7.95 -3.23 -3.77
C ALA A 6 -7.85 -4.67 -3.31
N ARG A 7 -8.53 -5.57 -4.01
CA ARG A 7 -8.27 -7.01 -3.86
C ARG A 7 -6.94 -7.36 -4.50
N TRP A 8 -6.35 -8.46 -4.02
CA TRP A 8 -5.33 -9.15 -4.81
C TRP A 8 -5.89 -9.42 -6.23
N PRO A 9 -5.12 -9.17 -7.29
CA PRO A 9 -5.63 -9.18 -8.67
C PRO A 9 -6.12 -10.56 -9.10
N GLU A 10 -5.53 -11.62 -8.56
CA GLU A 10 -5.91 -13.00 -8.88
C GLU A 10 -7.04 -13.51 -7.96
N LEU A 11 -8.01 -14.23 -8.55
CA LEU A 11 -9.11 -14.86 -7.80
C LEU A 11 -8.60 -15.91 -6.80
N GLU A 12 -7.60 -16.69 -7.21
CA GLU A 12 -6.88 -17.62 -6.35
C GLU A 12 -5.63 -16.92 -5.84
N VAL A 13 -5.69 -16.44 -4.60
CA VAL A 13 -4.56 -15.77 -3.95
C VAL A 13 -3.51 -16.81 -3.56
N PRO A 14 -2.27 -16.73 -4.05
CA PRO A 14 -1.21 -17.67 -3.66
C PRO A 14 -0.96 -17.65 -2.15
N GLU A 15 -0.49 -18.76 -1.60
CA GLU A 15 -0.14 -18.84 -0.17
C GLU A 15 0.92 -17.77 0.18
N GLY A 16 0.69 -17.07 1.29
CA GLY A 16 1.57 -16.01 1.76
C GLY A 16 1.38 -14.66 1.06
N GLN A 17 0.39 -14.52 0.16
CA GLN A 17 0.04 -13.23 -0.43
C GLN A 17 -1.11 -12.53 0.34
N PRO A 18 -1.16 -11.18 0.31
CA PRO A 18 -2.24 -10.45 0.96
C PRO A 18 -3.57 -10.63 0.23
N LEU A 19 -4.67 -10.59 1.00
CA LEU A 19 -6.03 -10.61 0.47
C LEU A 19 -6.52 -9.24 0.03
N TRP A 20 -6.01 -8.21 0.69
CA TRP A 20 -6.35 -6.81 0.47
C TRP A 20 -5.10 -5.96 0.57
N LEU A 21 -5.05 -4.98 -0.32
CA LEU A 21 -4.02 -3.96 -0.41
C LEU A 21 -4.72 -2.63 -0.15
N LEU A 22 -4.31 -1.92 0.89
CA LEU A 22 -4.85 -0.61 1.25
C LEU A 22 -3.80 0.44 0.90
N TYR A 23 -4.24 1.56 0.35
CA TYR A 23 -3.37 2.65 -0.07
C TYR A 23 -3.87 4.01 0.42
N GLU A 24 -2.94 4.84 0.88
CA GLU A 24 -3.10 6.28 0.92
C GLU A 24 -2.51 6.88 -0.35
N LEU A 25 -3.34 7.63 -1.08
CA LEU A 25 -2.98 8.26 -2.34
C LEU A 25 -2.95 9.77 -2.18
N ASP A 26 -1.89 10.39 -2.72
CA ASP A 26 -1.83 11.83 -2.96
C ASP A 26 -2.06 12.10 -4.45
N ASP A 27 -3.31 12.39 -4.82
CA ASP A 27 -3.66 12.67 -6.22
C ASP A 27 -2.98 13.94 -6.76
N ALA A 28 -2.54 14.88 -5.90
CA ALA A 28 -1.83 16.08 -6.33
C ALA A 28 -0.34 15.81 -6.62
N ALA A 29 0.26 14.87 -5.89
CA ALA A 29 1.64 14.42 -6.11
C ALA A 29 1.74 13.23 -7.08
N ASP A 30 0.61 12.66 -7.51
CA ASP A 30 0.53 11.42 -8.30
C ASP A 30 1.29 10.26 -7.63
N ALA A 31 1.08 10.09 -6.32
CA ALA A 31 1.90 9.21 -5.50
C ALA A 31 1.08 8.31 -4.55
N VAL A 32 1.61 7.11 -4.30
CA VAL A 32 1.21 6.27 -3.17
C VAL A 32 2.11 6.61 -1.98
N THR A 33 1.55 7.20 -0.93
CA THR A 33 2.33 7.68 0.23
C THR A 33 2.46 6.63 1.32
N ARG A 34 1.42 5.81 1.50
CA ARG A 34 1.39 4.69 2.45
C ARG A 34 0.67 3.49 1.87
N SER A 35 1.12 2.30 2.23
CA SER A 35 0.45 1.04 1.92
C SER A 35 0.29 0.15 3.16
N VAL A 36 -0.76 -0.67 3.15
CA VAL A 36 -1.00 -1.72 4.15
C VAL A 36 -1.47 -2.98 3.44
N ASP A 37 -0.78 -4.09 3.71
CA ASP A 37 -1.11 -5.41 3.19
C ASP A 37 -1.80 -6.23 4.29
N LEU A 38 -2.99 -6.74 4.02
CA LEU A 38 -3.76 -7.57 4.95
C LEU A 38 -3.72 -9.04 4.52
N PHE A 39 -3.16 -9.89 5.36
CA PHE A 39 -2.97 -11.31 5.04
C PHE A 39 -4.10 -12.20 5.59
N PRO A 40 -4.33 -13.40 5.00
CA PRO A 40 -5.35 -14.34 5.47
C PRO A 40 -5.16 -14.81 6.92
N ASP A 41 -3.91 -14.86 7.40
CA ASP A 41 -3.55 -15.26 8.76
C ASP A 41 -3.77 -14.14 9.80
N GLY A 42 -4.24 -12.98 9.36
CA GLY A 42 -4.46 -11.80 10.19
C GLY A 42 -3.21 -10.95 10.43
N SER A 43 -2.06 -11.34 9.86
CA SER A 43 -0.88 -10.49 9.86
C SER A 43 -1.10 -9.27 8.98
N VAL A 44 -0.40 -8.18 9.33
CA VAL A 44 -0.50 -6.89 8.65
C VAL A 44 0.91 -6.38 8.40
N ALA A 45 1.24 -6.12 7.14
CA ALA A 45 2.45 -5.40 6.78
C ALA A 45 2.10 -3.97 6.38
N ARG A 46 3.01 -3.03 6.61
CA ARG A 46 2.82 -1.63 6.21
C ARG A 46 4.09 -1.04 5.64
N ASN A 47 3.93 -0.03 4.80
CA ASN A 47 5.03 0.72 4.26
C ASN A 47 4.64 2.19 4.03
N SER A 48 5.62 3.09 4.02
CA SER A 48 5.43 4.50 3.66
C SER A 48 6.67 5.08 3.02
N ILE A 49 6.52 6.20 2.34
CA ILE A 49 7.65 7.00 1.86
C ILE A 49 8.63 7.27 3.02
N GLU A 50 8.14 7.67 4.20
CA GLU A 50 9.03 7.93 5.34
C GLU A 50 9.74 6.68 5.87
N ILE A 51 9.18 5.48 5.67
CA ILE A 51 9.82 4.22 6.02
C ILE A 51 10.95 3.90 5.04
N GLU A 52 10.69 4.06 3.74
CA GLU A 52 11.69 3.83 2.68
C GLU A 52 12.85 4.83 2.76
N GLU A 53 12.55 6.09 3.05
CA GLU A 53 13.55 7.17 3.12
C GLU A 53 14.43 7.13 4.38
N ARG A 54 14.21 6.20 5.32
CA ARG A 54 15.02 6.10 6.57
C ARG A 54 16.51 5.92 6.31
N ASN A 55 16.89 5.37 5.17
CA ASN A 55 18.29 5.17 4.77
C ASN A 55 18.86 6.35 3.95
N GLY A 56 18.08 7.42 3.74
CA GLY A 56 18.49 8.60 2.98
C GLY A 56 18.28 8.50 1.46
N THR A 57 17.68 7.42 0.96
CA THR A 57 17.28 7.29 -0.45
C THR A 57 15.90 7.92 -0.65
N PRO A 58 15.75 8.94 -1.52
CA PRO A 58 14.44 9.55 -1.76
C PRO A 58 13.44 8.55 -2.35
N CYS A 59 12.19 8.60 -1.88
CA CYS A 59 11.09 7.76 -2.35
C CYS A 59 9.90 8.66 -2.73
N PRO A 60 9.75 9.04 -4.01
CA PRO A 60 8.66 9.93 -4.42
C PRO A 60 7.27 9.27 -4.34
N SER A 61 7.21 7.94 -4.44
CA SER A 61 6.00 7.12 -4.39
C SER A 61 6.37 5.67 -4.07
N LEU A 62 5.46 4.93 -3.44
CA LEU A 62 5.63 3.49 -3.21
C LEU A 62 5.43 2.63 -4.48
N ILE A 63 5.05 3.25 -5.60
CA ILE A 63 4.97 2.60 -6.91
C ILE A 63 5.80 3.39 -7.94
N ASP A 64 6.34 2.69 -8.94
CA ASP A 64 7.15 3.29 -10.01
C ASP A 64 6.33 3.85 -11.19
N LEU A 65 5.00 3.83 -11.08
CA LEU A 65 4.04 4.25 -12.11
C LEU A 65 3.21 5.44 -11.61
N SER A 66 2.60 6.18 -12.55
CA SER A 66 1.52 7.12 -12.18
C SER A 66 0.37 6.38 -11.51
N LEU A 67 -0.46 7.07 -10.71
CA LEU A 67 -1.66 6.48 -10.12
C LEU A 67 -2.61 5.95 -11.21
N ALA A 68 -2.71 6.66 -12.33
CA ALA A 68 -3.56 6.26 -13.45
C ALA A 68 -3.09 4.94 -14.09
N GLU A 69 -1.78 4.76 -14.29
CA GLU A 69 -1.21 3.54 -14.87
C GLU A 69 -1.19 2.39 -13.86
N GLY A 70 -0.76 2.66 -12.62
CA GLY A 70 -0.62 1.64 -11.57
C GLY A 70 -1.95 1.02 -11.13
N PHE A 71 -3.05 1.75 -11.28
CA PHE A 71 -4.39 1.30 -10.90
C PHE A 71 -5.36 1.13 -12.08
N ALA A 72 -4.88 1.16 -13.33
CA ALA A 72 -5.74 1.12 -14.53
C ALA A 72 -6.71 -0.08 -14.56
N ASP A 73 -6.26 -1.24 -14.09
CA ASP A 73 -7.02 -2.50 -14.07
C ASP A 73 -7.50 -2.89 -12.66
N ALA A 74 -7.32 -2.01 -11.66
CA ALA A 74 -7.67 -2.30 -10.27
C ALA A 74 -9.09 -1.82 -9.94
N ASP A 75 -9.89 -2.69 -9.31
CA ASP A 75 -11.16 -2.29 -8.71
C ASP A 75 -10.91 -1.61 -7.36
N LEU A 76 -10.71 -0.30 -7.39
CA LEU A 76 -10.45 0.52 -6.21
C LEU A 76 -11.75 0.84 -5.48
N ILE A 77 -11.82 0.41 -4.22
CA ILE A 77 -12.91 0.72 -3.30
C ILE A 77 -12.44 1.80 -2.35
N GLU A 78 -13.12 2.95 -2.33
CA GLU A 78 -12.83 4.02 -1.37
C GLU A 78 -13.19 3.57 0.06
N ILE A 79 -12.29 3.88 1.00
CA ILE A 79 -12.46 3.59 2.43
C ILE A 79 -12.27 4.85 3.25
N SER A 80 -12.73 4.81 4.51
CA SER A 80 -12.48 5.91 5.43
C SER A 80 -11.02 5.95 5.87
N SER A 81 -10.52 7.15 6.20
CA SER A 81 -9.21 7.29 6.85
C SER A 81 -9.13 6.49 8.15
N ALA A 82 -10.22 6.43 8.93
CA ALA A 82 -10.26 5.66 10.18
C ALA A 82 -10.06 4.15 9.96
N GLU A 83 -10.61 3.60 8.87
CA GLU A 83 -10.40 2.19 8.49
C GLU A 83 -8.93 1.94 8.14
N PHE A 84 -8.33 2.84 7.35
CA PHE A 84 -6.91 2.75 6.99
C PHE A 84 -6.01 2.84 8.24
N GLU A 85 -6.22 3.84 9.10
CA GLU A 85 -5.40 4.05 10.31
C GLU A 85 -5.51 2.89 11.30
N ALA A 86 -6.69 2.27 11.41
CA ALA A 86 -6.88 1.09 12.26
C ALA A 86 -6.07 -0.13 11.78
N ALA A 87 -5.87 -0.26 10.46
CA ALA A 87 -4.99 -1.28 9.89
C ALA A 87 -3.51 -0.88 10.03
N TRP A 88 -3.18 0.37 9.71
CA TRP A 88 -1.83 0.93 9.83
C TRP A 88 -1.24 0.76 11.23
N ALA A 89 -2.03 1.01 12.27
CA ALA A 89 -1.61 0.88 13.67
C ALA A 89 -1.22 -0.56 14.07
N LYS A 90 -1.73 -1.57 13.35
CA LYS A 90 -1.41 -2.99 13.57
C LYS A 90 -0.25 -3.48 12.70
N GLY A 91 0.10 -2.73 11.66
CA GLY A 91 1.07 -3.15 10.67
C GLY A 91 2.51 -3.16 11.18
N MET A 92 3.26 -4.18 10.76
CA MET A 92 4.71 -4.21 10.91
C MET A 92 5.37 -3.57 9.68
N ASP A 93 6.38 -2.73 9.90
CA ASP A 93 7.13 -2.08 8.82
C ASP A 93 7.77 -3.14 7.90
N ARG A 94 7.47 -3.07 6.60
CA ARG A 94 8.02 -3.92 5.55
C ARG A 94 8.41 -3.07 4.34
N PRO A 95 9.53 -2.35 4.41
CA PRO A 95 10.09 -1.65 3.25
C PRO A 95 10.36 -2.62 2.09
N PHE A 96 10.08 -2.19 0.86
CA PHE A 96 10.36 -2.90 -0.37
C PHE A 96 11.76 -2.57 -0.89
N TRP A 97 12.20 -1.32 -0.76
CA TRP A 97 13.44 -0.82 -1.38
C TRP A 97 14.70 -1.07 -0.55
N SER A 98 14.60 -1.73 0.61
CA SER A 98 15.74 -2.14 1.43
C SER A 98 16.22 -3.57 1.14
N ALA A 99 16.41 -3.89 -0.14
CA ALA A 99 17.27 -4.99 -0.59
C ALA A 99 18.52 -4.39 -1.27
N GLY A 100 19.40 -3.83 -0.44
CA GLY A 100 20.77 -3.44 -0.81
C GLY A 100 21.78 -4.36 -0.14
#